data_AF-A0A836QSF2-F1
#
_entry.id   AF-A0A836QSF2-F1
#
_cell.length_a   1.000
_cell.length_b   1.000
_cell.length_c   1.000
_cell.angle_alpha   90.00
_cell.angle_beta   90.00
_cell.angle_gamma   90.00
#
_symmetry.space_group_name_H-M   'P 1'
#
loop_
_entity.id
_entity.type
_entity.pdbx_description
1 polymer ?
#
loop_
_entity_poly.entity_id
_entity_poly.type
_entity_poly.pdbx_seq_one_letter_code
_entity_poly.pdbx_strand_id
1 'polypeptide(L)' 'MIERLNHVAIVVPDLNVASILYRDALGANVSEAVELPAHGVSVVFVELNNSKLELIHPLGPDSPVAKFLQDNQAGGV' A
#
# COMPACT_ATOMS: atom_id res chain seq x y z
N MET A 1 25.40 6.67 3.93
CA MET A 1 25.23 6.84 2.47
C MET A 1 23.89 6.24 2.08
N ILE A 2 23.26 6.76 1.04
CA ILE A 2 22.01 6.20 0.48
C ILE A 2 22.41 5.04 -0.44
N GLU A 3 21.63 3.95 -0.42
CA GLU A 3 21.86 2.76 -1.24
C GLU A 3 20.73 2.55 -2.26
N ARG A 4 19.91 1.50 -2.10
CA ARG A 4 18.84 1.14 -3.02
C ARG A 4 17.47 1.65 -2.57
N LEU A 5 16.54 1.73 -3.54
CA LEU A 5 15.13 1.93 -3.25
C LEU A 5 14.58 0.76 -2.43
N ASN A 6 14.14 1.05 -1.21
CA ASN A 6 13.57 0.04 -0.33
C ASN A 6 12.16 -0.37 -0.82
N HIS A 7 11.27 0.62 -0.99
CA HIS A 7 9.92 0.44 -1.48
C HIS A 7 9.36 1.72 -2.10
N VAL A 8 8.21 1.59 -2.77
CA VAL A 8 7.31 2.70 -3.12
C VAL A 8 5.98 2.48 -2.40
N ALA A 9 5.52 3.49 -1.68
CA ALA A 9 4.21 3.46 -1.01
C ALA A 9 3.12 4.00 -1.94
N ILE A 10 2.02 3.26 -2.07
CA ILE A 10 0.85 3.63 -2.87
C ILE A 10 -0.36 3.63 -1.94
N VAL A 11 -0.94 4.80 -1.72
CA VAL A 11 -2.20 4.91 -0.96
C VAL A 11 -3.34 4.42 -1.85
N VAL A 12 -4.14 3.47 -1.36
CA VAL A 12 -5.24 2.85 -2.12
C VAL A 12 -6.57 2.98 -1.38
N PRO A 13 -7.69 3.13 -2.10
CA PRO A 13 -9.02 3.22 -1.51
C PRO A 13 -9.51 1.88 -0.94
N ASP A 14 -8.97 0.76 -1.42
CA ASP A 14 -9.32 -0.58 -0.94
C ASP A 14 -8.10 -1.52 -1.13
N LEU A 15 -7.60 -2.09 -0.02
CA LEU A 15 -6.45 -2.99 -0.05
C LEU A 15 -6.75 -4.29 -0.79
N ASN A 16 -7.96 -4.84 -0.67
CA ASN A 16 -8.30 -6.11 -1.28
C ASN A 16 -8.37 -5.96 -2.80
N VAL A 17 -9.04 -4.91 -3.30
CA VAL A 17 -9.11 -4.61 -4.73
C VAL A 17 -7.72 -4.38 -5.31
N ALA A 18 -6.89 -3.58 -4.64
CA ALA A 18 -5.53 -3.32 -5.07
C ALA A 18 -4.68 -4.61 -5.06
N SER A 19 -4.82 -5.44 -4.01
CA SER A 19 -4.10 -6.71 -3.89
C SER A 19 -4.46 -7.70 -4.99
N ILE A 20 -5.75 -7.81 -5.34
CA ILE A 20 -6.25 -8.63 -6.46
C ILE A 20 -5.63 -8.16 -7.77
N LEU A 21 -5.54 -6.85 -8.02
CA LEU A 21 -4.92 -6.32 -9.23
C LEU A 21 -3.46 -6.79 -9.37
N TYR A 22 -2.65 -6.61 -8.32
CA TYR A 22 -1.24 -7.00 -8.37
C TYR A 22 -1.05 -8.52 -8.41
N ARG A 23 -1.83 -9.27 -7.64
CA ARG A 23 -1.71 -10.74 -7.56
C ARG A 23 -2.25 -11.44 -8.81
N ASP A 24 -3.49 -11.13 -9.19
CA ASP A 24 -4.24 -11.94 -10.15
C ASP A 24 -4.10 -11.42 -11.58
N ALA A 25 -4.08 -10.09 -11.77
CA ALA A 25 -3.94 -9.51 -13.11
C ALA A 25 -2.46 -9.36 -13.54
N LEU A 26 -1.58 -9.01 -12.59
CA LEU A 26 -0.16 -8.77 -12.87
C LEU A 26 0.76 -9.93 -12.45
N GLY A 27 0.25 -10.93 -11.73
CA GLY A 27 1.01 -12.13 -11.35
C GLY A 27 2.09 -11.89 -10.29
N ALA A 28 2.00 -10.82 -9.51
CA ALA A 28 2.98 -10.50 -8.47
C ALA A 28 2.76 -11.36 -7.22
N ASN A 29 3.82 -11.54 -6.42
CA ASN A 29 3.70 -12.13 -5.09
C ASN A 29 3.23 -11.07 -4.10
N VAL A 30 2.10 -11.31 -3.45
CA VAL A 30 1.41 -10.34 -2.60
C VAL A 30 1.17 -10.94 -1.21
N SER A 31 1.55 -10.21 -0.16
CA SER A 31 1.35 -10.65 1.23
C SER A 31 -0.10 -10.56 1.67
N GLU A 32 -0.41 -11.13 2.84
CA GLU A 32 -1.63 -10.76 3.57
C GLU A 32 -1.56 -9.32 4.08
N ALA A 33 -2.72 -8.75 4.40
CA ALA A 33 -2.81 -7.42 4.98
C ALA A 33 -2.33 -7.43 6.43
N VAL A 34 -1.51 -6.45 6.79
CA VAL A 34 -0.99 -6.24 8.13
C VAL A 34 -1.50 -4.90 8.65
N GLU A 35 -2.17 -4.93 9.79
CA GLU A 35 -2.56 -3.71 10.49
C GLU A 35 -1.38 -3.14 11.27
N LEU A 36 -1.10 -1.84 11.11
CA LEU A 36 -0.08 -1.10 11.83
C LEU A 36 -0.71 0.06 12.59
N PRO A 37 -1.38 -0.20 13.75
CA PRO A 37 -2.10 0.84 14.49
C PRO A 37 -1.24 2.03 14.91
N ALA A 38 0.02 1.78 15.28
CA ALA A 38 0.98 2.84 15.65
C ALA A 38 1.29 3.80 14.50
N HIS A 39 1.09 3.37 13.25
CA HIS A 39 1.27 4.17 12.04
C HIS A 39 -0.06 4.63 11.43
N GLY A 40 -1.20 4.21 12.00
CA GLY A 40 -2.53 4.54 11.50
C GLY A 40 -2.80 4.02 10.10
N VAL A 41 -2.19 2.90 9.70
CA VAL A 41 -2.37 2.31 8.37
C VAL A 41 -2.48 0.78 8.40
N SER A 42 -3.17 0.24 7.41
CA SER A 42 -3.07 -1.16 7.02
C SER A 42 -2.24 -1.26 5.75
N VAL A 43 -1.35 -2.25 5.67
CA VAL A 43 -0.40 -2.40 4.57
C VAL A 43 -0.48 -3.79 3.95
N VAL A 44 -0.35 -3.86 2.63
CA VAL A 44 -0.05 -5.10 1.88
C VAL A 44 1.25 -4.90 1.13
N PHE A 45 2.12 -5.91 1.14
CA PHE A 45 3.39 -5.90 0.44
C PHE A 45 3.28 -6.63 -0.90
N VAL A 46 3.66 -5.95 -1.97
CA VAL A 46 3.88 -6.57 -3.30
C VAL A 46 5.39 -6.74 -3.47
N GLU A 47 5.84 -7.98 -3.49
CA GLU A 47 7.24 -8.33 -3.63
C GLU A 47 7.67 -8.27 -5.10
N LEU A 48 8.72 -7.50 -5.39
CA LEU A 48 9.37 -7.44 -6.70
C LEU A 48 10.83 -7.86 -6.54
N ASN A 49 11.47 -8.28 -7.64
CA ASN A 49 12.86 -8.77 -7.59
C ASN A 49 13.86 -7.71 -7.11
N ASN A 50 13.59 -6.43 -7.35
CA ASN A 50 14.50 -5.32 -7.08
C ASN A 50 14.06 -4.40 -5.92
N SER A 51 12.78 -4.44 -5.54
CA SER A 51 12.19 -3.56 -4.53
C SER A 51 10.82 -4.09 -4.07
N LYS A 52 10.05 -3.29 -3.35
CA LYS A 52 8.69 -3.63 -2.91
C LYS A 52 7.72 -2.51 -3.23
N LEU A 53 6.44 -2.85 -3.39
CA LEU A 53 5.37 -1.87 -3.26
C LEU A 53 4.68 -2.09 -1.93
N GLU A 54 4.38 -0.99 -1.25
CA GLU A 54 3.56 -0.98 -0.05
C GLU A 54 2.21 -0.36 -0.41
N LEU A 55 1.18 -1.20 -0.51
CA LEU A 55 -0.18 -0.74 -0.70
C LEU A 55 -0.71 -0.34 0.67
N ILE A 56 -1.06 0.92 0.84
CA ILE A 56 -1.39 1.50 2.14
C ILE A 56 -2.85 1.96 2.12
N HIS A 57 -3.61 1.59 3.15
CA HIS A 57 -4.95 2.11 3.37
C HIS A 57 -5.08 2.69 4.78
N PRO A 58 -5.86 3.77 4.97
CA PRO A 58 -6.09 4.35 6.29
C PRO A 58 -6.57 3.32 7.31
N LEU A 59 -5.99 3.35 8.51
CA LEU A 59 -6.48 2.60 9.66
C LEU A 59 -6.76 3.58 10.79
N GLY A 60 -8.05 3.70 11.15
CA GLY A 60 -8.52 4.63 12.17
C GLY A 60 -8.72 6.07 11.66
N PRO A 61 -9.36 6.93 12.48
CA PRO A 61 -9.77 8.28 12.09
C PRO A 61 -8.59 9.25 11.90
N ASP A 62 -7.48 9.02 12.61
CA ASP A 62 -6.30 9.90 12.61
C ASP A 62 -5.19 9.42 11.66
N SER A 63 -5.55 8.61 10.65
CA SER A 63 -4.57 8.07 9.72
C SER A 63 -3.85 9.18 8.95
N PRO A 64 -2.50 9.13 8.82
CA PRO A 64 -1.73 10.16 8.14
C PRO A 64 -2.02 10.24 6.63
N VAL A 65 -2.56 9.17 6.03
CA VAL A 65 -2.89 9.10 4.60
C VAL A 65 -4.37 9.34 4.31
N ALA A 66 -5.21 9.55 5.34
CA ALA A 66 -6.65 9.77 5.15
C ALA A 66 -6.94 11.00 4.29
N LYS A 67 -6.27 12.13 4.55
CA LYS A 67 -6.45 13.36 3.76
C LYS A 67 -6.04 13.16 2.30
N PHE A 68 -4.92 12.48 2.06
CA PHE A 68 -4.47 12.20 0.70
C PHE A 68 -5.52 11.42 -0.09
N LEU A 69 -6.13 10.40 0.53
CA LEU A 69 -7.16 9.58 -0.12
C LEU A 69 -8.47 10.36 -0.33
N GLN A 70 -8.80 11.31 0.54
CA GLN A 70 -9.94 12.22 0.33
C GLN A 70 -9.74 13.11 -0.91
N ASP A 71 -8.53 13.67 -1.05
CA ASP A 71 -8.17 14.53 -2.17
C ASP A 71 -7.99 13.72 -3.48
N ASN A 72 -7.59 12.45 -3.36
CA ASN A 72 -7.31 11.54 -4.48
C ASN A 72 -8.12 10.25 -4.32
N GLN A 73 -9.40 10.31 -4.69
CA GLN A 73 -10.37 9.23 -4.44
C GLN A 73 -10.02 7.88 -5.10
N ALA A 74 -9.26 7.91 -6.20
CA ALA A 74 -8.77 6.71 -6.88
C ALA A 74 -7.50 6.12 -6.23
N GLY A 75 -6.90 6.80 -5.25
CA GLY A 75 -5.59 6.49 -4.70
C GLY A 75 -4.45 7.14 -5.48
N GLY A 76 -3.22 6.69 -5.21
CA GLY A 76 -1.99 7.18 -5.85
C GLY A 76 -1.69 6.58 -7.22
N VAL A 77 -2.74 6.30 -8.03
CA VAL A 77 -2.66 5.66 -9.36
C VAL A 77 -3.04 6.65 -10.44
#